data_AF-A0A5K1JYS4-F1
#
_entry.id   AF-A0A5K1JYS4-F1
#
_cell.length_a   1.000
_cell.length_b   1.000
_cell.length_c   1.000
_cell.angle_alpha   90.00
_cell.angle_beta   90.00
_cell.angle_gamma   90.00
#
_symmetry.space_group_name_H-M   'P 1'
#
loop_
_entity.id
_entity.type
_entity.pdbx_description
1 polymer ?
#
loop_
_entity_poly.entity_id
_entity_poly.type
_entity_poly.pdbx_seq_one_letter_code
_entity_poly.pdbx_strand_id
1 'polypeptide(L)'
;MPAPPTTSPSDDDEPWKFLRFRRDRLRSEIRTRVDRSLVDLTGIQHAHMPWTEAGFRDRMIFEYHCGVEGWPRRVPFKNLSSLKGGCEPLLEIRDALVSGEMRIVKLTDEQLAAARADPDSFLPNPVLCSGPDDSVRAVTYRVIPLVLHPYDLSPISDPQPSEPPSELESEPGSEPSPSSVASPLIRVVSGREKAPRRQRKDIKKQRRRPVTNPEGRPPRRRRLGVQTAEYVYDPAPVPASAPGASKTDEDDEYEPYSMPSGSAPSDDFIECFTEPETQNEAESESEIESASESWACGGSRSEIEYFTSDEE
;
A
#
# COMPACT_ATOMS: atom_id res chain seq x y z
N MET A 1 31.14 -27.43 -0.46
CA MET A 1 31.07 -26.71 -1.75
C MET A 1 30.97 -25.22 -1.45
N PRO A 2 31.79 -24.35 -2.05
CA PRO A 2 31.64 -22.90 -1.88
C PRO A 2 30.32 -22.45 -2.51
N ALA A 3 29.58 -21.58 -1.82
CA ALA A 3 28.37 -20.98 -2.35
C ALA A 3 28.68 -20.25 -3.67
N PRO A 4 27.80 -20.32 -4.69
CA PRO A 4 28.01 -19.60 -5.94
C PRO A 4 28.19 -18.10 -5.64
N PRO A 5 29.10 -17.41 -6.35
CA PRO A 5 29.24 -15.98 -6.18
C PRO A 5 27.90 -15.33 -6.52
N THR A 6 27.23 -14.78 -5.51
CA THR A 6 26.03 -13.98 -5.70
C THR A 6 26.45 -12.77 -6.53
N THR A 7 26.24 -12.82 -7.84
CA THR A 7 26.48 -11.70 -8.74
C THR A 7 25.62 -10.55 -8.25
N SER A 8 26.22 -9.62 -7.51
CA SER A 8 25.52 -8.43 -7.05
C SER A 8 24.97 -7.74 -8.30
N PRO A 9 23.64 -7.52 -8.38
CA PRO A 9 23.04 -6.90 -9.56
C PRO A 9 23.75 -5.58 -9.80
N SER A 10 24.27 -5.40 -11.02
CA SER A 10 24.98 -4.20 -11.42
C SER A 10 24.13 -2.98 -11.05
N ASP A 11 24.75 -1.97 -10.44
CA ASP A 11 24.07 -0.73 -10.06
C ASP A 11 23.42 -0.01 -11.26
N ASP A 12 23.72 -0.46 -12.49
CA ASP A 12 23.12 0.03 -13.71
C ASP A 12 21.64 -0.36 -13.92
N ASP A 13 21.20 -1.52 -13.45
CA ASP A 13 19.86 -2.08 -13.70
C ASP A 13 18.80 -1.72 -12.64
N GLU A 14 18.96 -0.57 -11.98
CA GLU A 14 18.06 -0.16 -10.91
C GLU A 14 16.71 0.37 -11.46
N PRO A 15 15.57 -0.29 -11.19
CA PRO A 15 14.28 0.02 -11.81
C PRO A 15 13.73 1.42 -11.47
N TRP A 16 14.21 2.05 -10.39
CA TRP A 16 13.78 3.40 -10.02
C TRP A 16 14.36 4.50 -10.90
N LYS A 17 15.39 4.21 -11.71
CA LYS A 17 15.94 5.19 -12.66
C LYS A 17 14.90 5.66 -13.68
N PHE A 18 13.91 4.81 -13.98
CA PHE A 18 12.83 5.09 -14.94
C PHE A 18 11.64 5.87 -14.35
N LEU A 19 11.60 6.11 -13.03
CA LEU A 19 10.50 6.84 -12.41
C LEU A 19 10.54 8.32 -12.82
N ARG A 20 9.46 8.81 -13.45
CA ARG A 20 9.36 10.18 -13.96
C ARG A 20 9.43 11.25 -12.88
N PHE A 21 8.93 10.95 -11.67
CA PHE A 21 8.92 11.91 -10.58
C PHE A 21 10.20 11.77 -9.75
N ARG A 22 11.03 12.83 -9.76
CA ARG A 22 12.28 12.90 -8.99
C ARG A 22 12.12 12.45 -7.54
N ARG A 23 11.00 12.84 -6.90
CA ARG A 23 10.70 12.48 -5.52
C ARG A 23 10.46 10.98 -5.34
N ASP A 24 9.74 10.35 -6.27
CA ASP A 24 9.47 8.91 -6.19
C ASP A 24 10.71 8.08 -6.52
N ARG A 25 11.53 8.56 -7.47
CA ARG A 25 12.87 7.99 -7.73
C ARG A 25 13.73 7.97 -6.47
N LEU A 26 13.85 9.10 -5.77
CA LEU A 26 14.64 9.18 -4.53
C LEU A 26 14.09 8.26 -3.43
N ARG A 27 12.75 8.17 -3.28
CA ARG A 27 12.15 7.27 -2.29
C ARG A 27 12.49 5.81 -2.57
N SER A 28 12.37 5.39 -3.82
CA SER A 28 12.67 4.02 -4.22
C SER A 28 14.16 3.71 -4.08
N GLU A 29 15.03 4.63 -4.51
CA GLU A 29 16.49 4.51 -4.36
C GLU A 29 16.91 4.33 -2.90
N ILE A 30 16.39 5.17 -2.00
CA ILE A 30 16.68 5.08 -0.55
C ILE A 30 16.21 3.73 0.00
N ARG A 31 14.98 3.31 -0.32
CA ARG A 31 14.44 2.03 0.15
C ARG A 31 15.30 0.86 -0.30
N THR A 32 15.61 0.77 -1.59
CA THR A 32 16.36 -0.38 -2.08
C THR A 32 17.78 -0.43 -1.53
N ARG A 33 18.46 0.70 -1.35
CA ARG A 33 19.80 0.72 -0.74
C ARG A 33 19.79 0.28 0.72
N VAL A 34 18.82 0.77 1.48
CA VAL A 34 18.62 0.41 2.89
C VAL A 34 18.25 -1.07 3.01
N ASP A 35 17.26 -1.53 2.23
CA ASP A 35 16.82 -2.92 2.24
C ASP A 35 17.96 -3.86 1.81
N ARG A 36 18.73 -3.51 0.78
CA ARG A 36 19.94 -4.28 0.38
C ARG A 36 20.95 -4.35 1.53
N SER A 37 21.28 -3.22 2.17
CA SER A 37 22.20 -3.20 3.31
C SER A 37 21.69 -4.05 4.49
N LEU A 38 20.37 -4.09 4.70
CA LEU A 38 19.73 -4.91 5.72
C LEU A 38 19.82 -6.40 5.39
N VAL A 39 19.56 -6.78 4.13
CA VAL A 39 19.70 -8.16 3.64
C VAL A 39 21.15 -8.61 3.77
N ASP A 40 22.11 -7.76 3.41
CA ASP A 40 23.54 -8.09 3.49
C ASP A 40 23.99 -8.33 4.94
N LEU A 41 23.47 -7.54 5.89
CA LEU A 41 23.80 -7.71 7.31
C LEU A 41 23.08 -8.90 7.94
N THR A 42 21.78 -9.07 7.68
CA THR A 42 20.94 -10.07 8.36
C THR A 42 20.99 -11.44 7.69
N GLY A 43 21.27 -11.50 6.38
CA GLY A 43 21.16 -12.70 5.55
C GLY A 43 19.71 -13.06 5.16
N ILE A 44 18.71 -12.26 5.55
CA ILE A 44 17.30 -12.53 5.30
C ILE A 44 16.88 -11.85 3.99
N GLN A 45 16.59 -12.62 2.94
CA GLN A 45 16.34 -12.10 1.58
C GLN A 45 15.17 -11.11 1.44
N HIS A 46 14.19 -11.16 2.35
CA HIS A 46 13.00 -10.30 2.34
C HIS A 46 12.99 -9.29 3.48
N ALA A 47 14.14 -9.07 4.12
CA ALA A 47 14.28 -8.02 5.11
C ALA A 47 14.06 -6.67 4.44
N HIS A 48 13.18 -5.87 5.03
CA HIS A 48 12.90 -4.52 4.58
C HIS A 48 12.78 -3.59 5.76
N MET A 49 13.22 -2.35 5.59
CA MET A 49 13.17 -1.37 6.67
C MET A 49 11.75 -0.81 6.84
N PRO A 50 11.11 -1.02 8.00
CA PRO A 50 9.84 -0.37 8.31
C PRO A 50 10.05 1.12 8.57
N TRP A 51 9.20 1.95 7.96
CA TRP A 51 9.26 3.42 8.06
C TRP A 51 8.28 4.01 9.08
N THR A 52 7.86 3.19 10.05
CA THR A 52 7.03 3.59 11.19
C THR A 52 7.82 3.33 12.47
N GLU A 53 7.65 4.18 13.48
CA GLU A 53 8.39 4.05 14.75
C GLU A 53 8.11 2.70 15.43
N ALA A 54 6.83 2.28 15.50
CA ALA A 54 6.47 0.98 16.03
C ALA A 54 7.09 -0.17 15.22
N GLY A 55 6.97 -0.13 13.89
CA GLY A 55 7.53 -1.17 13.03
C GLY A 55 9.04 -1.25 13.13
N PHE A 56 9.72 -0.10 13.25
CA PHE A 56 11.16 -0.03 13.45
C PHE A 56 11.57 -0.69 14.76
N ARG A 57 10.91 -0.38 15.88
CA ARG A 57 11.20 -1.04 17.17
C ARG A 57 11.00 -2.56 17.07
N ASP A 58 9.85 -2.99 16.58
CA ASP A 58 9.50 -4.41 16.55
C ASP A 58 10.41 -5.22 15.61
N ARG A 59 10.59 -4.75 14.36
CA ARG A 59 11.33 -5.52 13.35
C ARG A 59 12.82 -5.21 13.33
N MET A 60 13.22 -3.94 13.34
CA MET A 60 14.66 -3.62 13.23
C MET A 60 15.40 -4.03 14.49
N ILE A 61 14.90 -3.64 15.67
CA ILE A 61 15.60 -3.88 16.93
C ILE A 61 15.40 -5.33 17.41
N PHE A 62 14.15 -5.79 17.53
CA PHE A 62 13.88 -7.08 18.18
C PHE A 62 13.92 -8.28 17.23
N GLU A 63 13.54 -8.13 15.96
CA GLU A 63 13.57 -9.24 14.98
C GLU A 63 14.93 -9.34 14.25
N TYR A 64 15.46 -8.21 13.78
CA TYR A 64 16.69 -8.18 12.98
C TYR A 64 17.95 -7.83 13.77
N HIS A 65 17.82 -7.40 15.02
CA HIS A 65 18.94 -6.96 15.86
C HIS A 65 19.83 -5.92 15.18
N CYS A 66 19.21 -4.98 14.46
CA CYS A 66 19.88 -3.93 13.70
C CYS A 66 19.38 -2.54 14.12
N GLY A 67 20.29 -1.57 14.13
CA GLY A 67 20.03 -0.15 14.34
C GLY A 67 20.49 0.68 13.14
N VAL A 68 20.16 1.97 13.15
CA VAL A 68 20.62 2.92 12.13
C VAL A 68 21.46 3.99 12.81
N GLU A 69 22.75 4.03 12.46
CA GLU A 69 23.68 5.04 12.93
C GLU A 69 23.82 6.17 11.90
N GLY A 70 24.08 7.39 12.39
CA GLY A 70 24.36 8.55 11.53
C GLY A 70 23.16 9.11 10.78
N TRP A 71 21.94 8.92 11.31
CA TRP A 71 20.75 9.52 10.73
C TRP A 71 20.83 11.06 10.69
N PRO A 72 20.48 11.72 9.58
CA PRO A 72 20.54 13.17 9.47
C PRO A 72 19.70 13.89 10.56
N ARG A 73 20.34 14.80 11.32
CA ARG A 73 19.72 15.48 12.48
C ARG A 73 18.53 16.36 12.10
N ARG A 74 18.44 16.81 10.86
CA ARG A 74 17.37 17.71 10.37
C ARG A 74 16.16 16.96 9.84
N VAL A 75 16.29 15.67 9.58
CA VAL A 75 15.24 14.87 8.95
C VAL A 75 14.54 14.03 10.02
N PRO A 76 13.23 14.20 10.25
CA PRO A 76 12.50 13.37 11.19
C PRO A 76 12.40 11.92 10.67
N PHE A 77 12.46 10.95 11.56
CA PHE A 77 12.25 9.55 11.19
C PHE A 77 10.76 9.26 10.96
N LYS A 78 10.34 9.37 9.69
CA LYS A 78 8.96 9.10 9.26
C LYS A 78 8.97 8.41 7.90
N ASN A 79 7.80 7.92 7.49
CA ASN A 79 7.58 7.43 6.14
C ASN A 79 8.07 8.45 5.10
N LEU A 80 8.93 8.02 4.18
CA LEU A 80 9.49 8.89 3.12
C LEU A 80 8.39 9.57 2.26
N SER A 81 7.18 9.00 2.26
CA SER A 81 6.01 9.60 1.64
C SER A 81 5.48 10.83 2.38
N SER A 82 5.52 10.82 3.71
CA SER A 82 4.96 11.87 4.59
C SER A 82 5.95 12.99 4.91
N LEU A 83 7.24 12.84 4.61
CA LEU A 83 8.25 13.88 4.82
C LEU A 83 7.87 15.20 4.11
N LYS A 84 7.68 16.25 4.90
CA LYS A 84 7.45 17.63 4.42
C LYS A 84 8.76 18.20 3.85
N GLY A 85 8.71 19.22 2.99
CA GLY A 85 9.92 19.88 2.46
C GLY A 85 10.40 19.45 1.08
N GLY A 86 9.58 18.72 0.30
CA GLY A 86 9.92 18.41 -1.10
C GLY A 86 11.00 17.34 -1.25
N CYS A 87 11.99 17.53 -2.13
CA CYS A 87 13.05 16.53 -2.37
C CYS A 87 14.25 16.70 -1.43
N GLU A 88 14.39 17.85 -0.77
CA GLU A 88 15.55 18.19 0.08
C GLU A 88 15.84 17.15 1.17
N PRO A 89 14.88 16.79 2.06
CA PRO A 89 15.15 15.79 3.09
C PRO A 89 15.51 14.40 2.55
N LEU A 90 15.01 14.06 1.35
CA LEU A 90 15.34 12.79 0.71
C LEU A 90 16.75 12.81 0.13
N LEU A 91 17.19 13.96 -0.42
CA LEU A 91 18.57 14.12 -0.86
C LEU A 91 19.52 14.03 0.32
N GLU A 92 19.21 14.67 1.45
CA GLU A 92 20.03 14.59 2.67
C GLU A 92 20.19 13.14 3.17
N ILE A 93 19.09 12.36 3.20
CA ILE A 93 19.17 10.92 3.53
C ILE A 93 20.00 10.15 2.50
N ARG A 94 19.77 10.38 1.20
CA ARG A 94 20.52 9.70 0.14
C ARG A 94 22.01 10.02 0.23
N ASP A 95 22.37 11.27 0.42
CA ASP A 95 23.76 11.73 0.47
C ASP A 95 24.46 11.19 1.71
N ALA A 96 23.77 11.12 2.85
CA ALA A 96 24.27 10.45 4.07
C ALA A 96 24.50 8.95 3.86
N LEU A 97 23.62 8.27 3.11
CA LEU A 97 23.81 6.86 2.72
C LEU A 97 24.99 6.66 1.78
N VAL A 98 25.10 7.50 0.73
CA VAL A 98 26.16 7.41 -0.28
C VAL A 98 27.52 7.71 0.33
N SER A 99 27.59 8.70 1.22
CA SER A 99 28.82 9.07 1.93
C SER A 99 29.23 8.06 3.01
N GLY A 100 28.32 7.16 3.42
CA GLY A 100 28.53 6.22 4.52
C GLY A 100 28.44 6.86 5.91
N GLU A 101 28.02 8.12 6.01
CA GLU A 101 27.67 8.75 7.30
C GLU A 101 26.52 8.00 7.95
N MET A 102 25.50 7.65 7.16
CA MET A 102 24.38 6.83 7.59
C MET A 102 24.62 5.37 7.20
N ARG A 103 24.57 4.46 8.19
CA ARG A 103 24.73 3.02 7.98
C ARG A 103 23.83 2.21 8.90
N ILE A 104 23.46 1.02 8.44
CA ILE A 104 22.79 0.03 9.27
C ILE A 104 23.87 -0.73 10.03
N VAL A 105 23.69 -0.94 11.33
CA VAL A 105 24.68 -1.59 12.21
C VAL A 105 24.00 -2.66 13.03
N LYS A 106 24.64 -3.83 13.19
CA LYS A 106 24.17 -4.86 14.11
C LYS A 106 24.31 -4.38 15.55
N LEU A 107 23.22 -4.46 16.30
CA LEU A 107 23.20 -4.10 17.71
C LEU A 107 23.88 -5.20 18.53
N THR A 108 24.66 -4.77 19.53
CA THR A 108 25.24 -5.66 20.54
C THR A 108 24.18 -6.12 21.54
N ASP A 109 24.43 -7.22 22.25
CA ASP A 109 23.49 -7.75 23.25
C ASP A 109 23.23 -6.75 24.39
N GLU A 110 24.23 -5.95 24.77
CA GLU A 110 24.10 -4.86 25.74
C GLU A 110 23.14 -3.79 25.23
N GLN A 111 23.26 -3.41 23.97
CA GLN A 111 22.34 -2.46 23.33
C GLN A 111 20.94 -3.03 23.20
N LEU A 112 20.78 -4.32 22.90
CA LEU A 112 19.47 -4.98 22.88
C LEU A 112 18.83 -5.01 24.27
N ALA A 113 19.62 -5.26 25.33
CA ALA A 113 19.14 -5.19 26.70
C ALA A 113 18.69 -3.77 27.07
N ALA A 114 19.47 -2.74 26.69
CA ALA A 114 19.07 -1.35 26.86
C ALA A 114 17.81 -1.00 26.04
N ALA A 115 17.68 -1.51 24.82
CA ALA A 115 16.52 -1.28 23.96
C ALA A 115 15.25 -1.97 24.51
N ARG A 116 15.38 -3.08 25.25
CA ARG A 116 14.25 -3.68 25.98
C ARG A 116 13.78 -2.79 27.12
N ALA A 117 14.68 -2.03 27.75
CA ALA A 117 14.33 -1.09 28.81
C ALA A 117 13.72 0.20 28.25
N ASP A 118 14.31 0.76 27.20
CA ASP A 118 13.83 1.98 26.53
C ASP A 118 14.01 1.89 25.00
N PRO A 119 12.99 1.38 24.27
CA PRO A 119 13.09 1.19 22.83
C PRO A 119 13.01 2.51 22.04
N ASP A 120 12.50 3.59 22.64
CA ASP A 120 12.35 4.89 21.96
C ASP A 120 13.70 5.63 21.86
N SER A 121 14.63 5.33 22.76
CA SER A 121 16.00 5.86 22.72
C SER A 121 16.80 5.41 21.48
N PHE A 122 16.43 4.28 20.89
CA PHE A 122 17.06 3.70 19.70
C PHE A 122 16.45 4.17 18.38
N LEU A 123 15.39 4.98 18.42
CA LEU A 123 14.82 5.55 17.21
C LEU A 123 15.79 6.52 16.55
N PRO A 124 15.87 6.54 15.20
CA PRO A 124 16.66 7.56 14.52
C PRO A 124 16.08 8.94 14.85
N ASN A 125 16.86 9.78 15.54
CA ASN A 125 16.48 11.14 15.91
C ASN A 125 15.18 11.25 16.74
N PRO A 126 15.19 10.79 18.01
CA PRO A 126 13.97 10.71 18.84
C PRO A 126 13.35 12.09 19.14
N VAL A 127 14.16 13.15 19.09
CA VAL A 127 13.74 14.54 19.37
C VAL A 127 12.70 15.04 18.36
N LEU A 128 12.77 14.59 17.10
CA LEU A 128 11.85 15.03 16.05
C LEU A 128 10.64 14.09 15.86
N CYS A 129 10.65 12.91 16.49
CA CYS A 129 9.59 11.90 16.39
C CYS A 129 8.39 12.22 17.28
N SER A 130 8.61 12.87 18.42
CA SER A 130 7.60 13.14 19.46
C SER A 130 6.53 14.19 19.12
N GLY A 131 6.51 14.71 17.89
CA GLY A 131 5.39 15.53 17.46
C GLY A 131 4.13 14.65 17.38
N PRO A 132 3.02 14.98 18.10
CA PRO A 132 1.79 14.20 18.03
C PRO A 132 1.46 14.04 16.56
N ASP A 133 1.44 12.79 16.11
CA ASP A 133 1.23 12.52 14.72
C ASP A 133 -0.14 13.12 14.40
N ASP A 134 -0.18 14.19 13.59
CA ASP A 134 -1.41 14.87 13.12
C ASP A 134 -2.38 13.89 12.42
N SER A 135 -2.05 12.59 12.41
CA SER A 135 -2.75 11.44 11.90
C SER A 135 -3.75 10.82 12.89
N VAL A 136 -3.82 11.27 14.16
CA VAL A 136 -5.02 11.04 14.98
C VAL A 136 -6.15 11.87 14.37
N ARG A 137 -6.66 11.37 13.25
CA ARG A 137 -7.91 11.78 12.65
C ARG A 137 -8.92 11.61 13.77
N ALA A 138 -9.40 12.73 14.30
CA ALA A 138 -10.54 12.72 15.21
C ALA A 138 -11.56 11.75 14.64
N VAL A 139 -11.88 10.70 15.40
CA VAL A 139 -12.88 9.72 15.01
C VAL A 139 -14.22 10.44 15.09
N THR A 140 -14.57 11.17 14.03
CA THR A 140 -15.87 11.82 13.91
C THR A 140 -16.85 10.80 13.36
N TYR A 141 -17.77 10.36 14.22
CA TYR A 141 -18.92 9.56 13.82
C TYR A 141 -19.81 10.42 12.92
N ARG A 142 -19.84 10.11 11.62
CA ARG A 142 -20.86 10.66 10.72
C ARG A 142 -22.04 9.71 10.70
N VAL A 143 -23.16 10.14 11.26
CA VAL A 143 -24.46 9.52 11.01
C VAL A 143 -24.76 9.74 9.53
N ILE A 144 -24.53 8.72 8.70
CA ILE A 144 -25.02 8.73 7.33
C ILE A 144 -26.51 8.43 7.44
N PRO A 145 -27.42 9.35 7.08
CA PRO A 145 -28.80 8.99 6.93
C PRO A 145 -28.86 7.98 5.79
N LEU A 146 -29.04 6.70 6.13
CA LEU A 146 -29.48 5.70 5.19
C LEU A 146 -30.83 6.19 4.67
N VAL A 147 -30.84 6.74 3.46
CA VAL A 147 -32.07 6.96 2.73
C VAL A 147 -32.56 5.57 2.38
N LEU A 148 -33.34 4.98 3.30
CA LEU A 148 -34.08 3.75 3.05
C LEU A 148 -34.95 4.03 1.83
N HIS A 149 -34.75 3.23 0.78
CA HIS A 149 -35.62 3.29 -0.39
C HIS A 149 -37.05 2.99 0.10
N PRO A 150 -38.08 3.71 -0.34
CA PRO A 150 -39.45 3.60 0.21
C PRO A 150 -40.07 2.19 0.09
N TYR A 151 -39.45 1.29 -0.69
CA TYR A 151 -39.87 -0.09 -0.87
C TYR A 151 -39.16 -1.11 0.05
N ASP A 152 -38.11 -0.71 0.78
CA ASP A 152 -37.40 -1.57 1.75
C ASP A 152 -37.88 -1.36 3.20
N LEU A 153 -38.98 -0.62 3.38
CA LEU A 153 -39.69 -0.53 4.65
C LEU A 153 -40.56 -1.77 4.82
N SER A 154 -39.93 -2.95 4.95
CA SER A 154 -40.57 -4.06 5.66
C SER A 154 -41.10 -3.49 6.98
N PRO A 155 -42.35 -3.80 7.38
CA PRO A 155 -42.93 -3.23 8.59
C PRO A 155 -41.97 -3.49 9.75
N ILE A 156 -41.33 -2.41 10.22
CA ILE A 156 -40.56 -2.39 11.47
C ILE A 156 -41.60 -2.83 12.48
N SER A 157 -41.47 -4.08 12.91
CA SER A 157 -42.48 -4.77 13.69
C SER A 157 -42.87 -3.89 14.87
N ASP A 158 -44.18 -3.75 15.07
CA ASP A 158 -44.74 -2.95 16.15
C ASP A 158 -44.02 -3.26 17.46
N PRO A 159 -43.66 -2.24 18.26
CA PRO A 159 -43.10 -2.48 19.57
C PRO A 159 -44.09 -3.35 20.34
N GLN A 160 -43.68 -4.59 20.62
CA GLN A 160 -44.39 -5.46 21.55
C GLN A 160 -44.64 -4.65 22.83
N PRO A 161 -45.90 -4.49 23.27
CA PRO A 161 -46.20 -3.84 24.52
C PRO A 161 -45.45 -4.61 25.60
N SER A 162 -44.50 -3.93 26.23
CA SER A 162 -43.75 -4.42 27.37
C SER A 162 -44.73 -4.91 28.43
N GLU A 163 -44.81 -6.23 28.59
CA GLU A 163 -45.45 -6.83 29.76
C GLU A 163 -44.74 -6.33 31.01
N PRO A 164 -45.48 -5.98 32.08
CA PRO A 164 -44.90 -5.53 33.33
C PRO A 164 -44.05 -6.66 33.95
N PRO A 165 -42.95 -6.32 34.64
CA PRO A 165 -42.07 -7.31 35.26
C PRO A 165 -42.83 -8.02 36.39
N SER A 166 -43.14 -9.30 36.16
CA SER A 166 -43.51 -10.22 37.21
C SER A 166 -42.25 -10.55 38.03
N GLU A 167 -42.22 -10.07 39.27
CA GLU A 167 -41.27 -10.53 40.30
C GLU A 167 -41.49 -12.03 40.53
N LEU A 168 -40.53 -12.87 40.13
CA LEU A 168 -40.40 -14.24 40.65
C LEU A 168 -38.96 -14.72 40.49
N GLU A 169 -38.27 -14.68 41.62
CA GLU A 169 -37.29 -15.63 42.15
C GLU A 169 -36.40 -16.42 41.17
N SER A 170 -35.14 -16.00 41.12
CA SER A 170 -33.91 -16.79 41.25
C SER A 170 -33.87 -18.23 40.70
N GLU A 171 -33.14 -18.44 39.58
CA GLU A 171 -32.37 -19.67 39.34
C GLU A 171 -31.04 -19.33 38.62
N PRO A 172 -29.89 -19.89 39.06
CA PRO A 172 -28.58 -19.66 38.45
C PRO A 172 -28.24 -20.76 37.42
N GLY A 173 -28.15 -20.40 36.15
CA GLY A 173 -27.49 -21.26 35.15
C GLY A 173 -28.14 -21.25 33.77
N SER A 174 -27.80 -20.27 32.95
CA SER A 174 -27.88 -20.45 31.49
C SER A 174 -26.96 -19.48 30.77
N GLU A 175 -26.12 -20.06 29.92
CA GLU A 175 -25.11 -19.40 29.11
C GLU A 175 -25.74 -18.41 28.10
N PRO A 176 -25.11 -17.26 27.84
CA PRO A 176 -25.63 -16.28 26.90
C PRO A 176 -25.45 -16.75 25.45
N SER A 177 -26.57 -17.01 24.77
CA SER A 177 -26.63 -17.19 23.32
C SER A 177 -26.32 -15.88 22.58
N PRO A 178 -25.39 -15.87 21.61
CA PRO A 178 -25.09 -14.69 20.79
C PRO A 178 -26.06 -14.61 19.60
N SER A 179 -27.27 -14.09 19.81
CA SER A 179 -28.18 -13.67 18.74
C SER A 179 -28.67 -12.26 19.02
N SER A 180 -27.75 -11.30 18.88
CA SER A 180 -28.11 -9.89 18.78
C SER A 180 -27.55 -9.38 17.47
N VAL A 181 -28.43 -9.29 16.48
CA VAL A 181 -28.16 -8.79 15.14
C VAL A 181 -27.94 -7.29 15.24
N ALA A 182 -26.74 -6.91 15.67
CA ALA A 182 -26.29 -5.54 15.70
C ALA A 182 -26.28 -5.01 14.26
N SER A 183 -27.04 -3.93 14.04
CA SER A 183 -27.06 -3.22 12.76
C SER A 183 -25.63 -2.99 12.26
N PRO A 184 -25.34 -3.22 10.96
CA PRO A 184 -23.99 -3.04 10.45
C PRO A 184 -23.65 -1.55 10.52
N LEU A 185 -22.92 -1.17 11.56
CA LEU A 185 -22.33 0.15 11.68
C LEU A 185 -21.23 0.22 10.60
N ILE A 186 -21.60 0.66 9.40
CA ILE A 186 -20.67 0.76 8.27
C ILE A 186 -19.59 1.78 8.66
N ARG A 187 -18.40 1.27 8.97
CA ARG A 187 -17.23 2.07 9.34
C ARG A 187 -16.67 2.73 8.09
N VAL A 188 -17.26 3.84 7.66
CA VAL A 188 -16.76 4.61 6.52
C VAL A 188 -15.52 5.39 6.96
N VAL A 189 -14.34 5.00 6.44
CA VAL A 189 -13.07 5.71 6.66
C VAL A 189 -13.13 7.04 5.91
N SER A 190 -13.57 8.11 6.58
CA SER A 190 -13.62 9.42 5.95
C SER A 190 -12.22 10.04 5.86
N GLY A 191 -11.84 10.46 4.65
CA GLY A 191 -10.62 11.22 4.40
C GLY A 191 -10.73 12.66 4.95
N ARG A 192 -9.60 13.22 5.35
CA ARG A 192 -9.36 14.61 5.84
C ARG A 192 -10.58 15.52 5.84
N GLU A 193 -11.01 15.94 7.03
CA GLU A 193 -11.97 17.03 7.21
C GLU A 193 -11.48 18.27 6.45
N LYS A 194 -12.07 18.50 5.28
CA LYS A 194 -11.84 19.70 4.51
C LYS A 194 -12.42 20.82 5.35
N ALA A 195 -11.58 21.77 5.77
CA ALA A 195 -12.00 23.00 6.42
C ALA A 195 -13.29 23.51 5.74
N PRO A 196 -14.32 23.90 6.51
CA PRO A 196 -15.62 24.27 5.96
C PRO A 196 -15.36 25.24 4.82
N ARG A 197 -15.62 24.79 3.58
CA ARG A 197 -15.38 25.60 2.40
C ARG A 197 -16.24 26.82 2.57
N ARG A 198 -15.64 27.95 2.97
CA ARG A 198 -16.30 29.26 2.93
C ARG A 198 -16.87 29.36 1.54
N GLN A 199 -18.20 29.30 1.45
CA GLN A 199 -18.91 29.41 0.19
C GLN A 199 -18.38 30.69 -0.46
N ARG A 200 -17.72 30.55 -1.61
CA ARG A 200 -17.00 31.68 -2.18
C ARG A 200 -18.02 32.80 -2.39
N LYS A 201 -17.77 33.98 -1.79
CA LYS A 201 -18.67 35.14 -1.86
C LYS A 201 -18.88 35.67 -3.30
N ASP A 202 -18.21 35.08 -4.29
CA ASP A 202 -18.28 35.42 -5.69
C ASP A 202 -19.10 34.43 -6.55
N ILE A 203 -19.74 33.42 -5.94
CA ILE A 203 -20.43 32.33 -6.66
C ILE A 203 -21.63 32.79 -7.53
N LYS A 204 -21.99 34.08 -7.50
CA LYS A 204 -22.97 34.69 -8.41
C LYS A 204 -22.49 36.00 -9.06
N LYS A 205 -21.24 36.39 -8.85
CA LYS A 205 -20.71 37.60 -9.51
C LYS A 205 -20.29 37.25 -10.93
N GLN A 206 -20.88 37.93 -11.91
CA GLN A 206 -20.49 37.82 -13.31
C GLN A 206 -19.03 38.26 -13.43
N ARG A 207 -18.11 37.30 -13.54
CA ARG A 207 -16.68 37.60 -13.70
C ARG A 207 -16.47 38.20 -15.09
N ARG A 208 -15.95 39.42 -15.19
CA ARG A 208 -15.44 39.96 -16.47
C ARG A 208 -14.30 39.06 -16.92
N ARG A 209 -14.53 38.25 -17.96
CA ARG A 209 -13.47 37.52 -18.64
C ARG A 209 -12.80 38.52 -19.59
N PRO A 210 -11.49 38.76 -19.48
CA PRO A 210 -10.80 39.55 -20.48
C PRO A 210 -10.96 38.85 -21.84
N VAL A 211 -11.45 39.60 -22.84
CA VAL A 211 -11.76 39.10 -24.20
C VAL A 211 -10.48 38.66 -24.90
N THR A 212 -9.38 39.34 -24.59
CA THR A 212 -8.03 39.04 -25.04
C THR A 212 -7.15 38.70 -23.85
N ASN A 213 -6.31 37.67 -24.00
CA ASN A 213 -5.32 37.34 -22.99
C ASN A 213 -4.34 38.52 -22.85
N PRO A 214 -4.28 39.23 -21.71
CA PRO A 214 -3.43 40.42 -21.58
C PRO A 214 -1.94 40.10 -21.74
N GLU A 215 -1.55 38.83 -21.57
CA GLU A 215 -0.17 38.36 -21.72
C GLU A 215 0.16 37.86 -23.14
N GLY A 216 -0.74 38.02 -24.12
CA GLY A 216 -0.51 37.63 -25.52
C GLY A 216 -0.29 36.13 -25.77
N ARG A 217 -0.42 35.27 -24.74
CA ARG A 217 -0.23 33.82 -24.92
C ARG A 217 -1.34 33.27 -25.83
N PRO A 218 -1.01 32.29 -26.70
CA PRO A 218 -2.00 31.68 -27.59
C PRO A 218 -3.22 31.18 -26.79
N PRO A 219 -4.44 31.32 -27.35
CA PRO A 219 -5.65 30.87 -26.69
C PRO A 219 -5.52 29.38 -26.36
N ARG A 220 -5.95 29.00 -25.13
CA ARG A 220 -5.96 27.60 -24.73
C ARG A 220 -6.66 26.78 -25.81
N ARG A 221 -5.95 25.78 -26.35
CA ARG A 221 -6.46 24.81 -27.33
C ARG A 221 -7.86 24.38 -26.88
N ARG A 222 -8.86 24.55 -27.76
CA ARG A 222 -10.23 24.13 -27.49
C ARG A 222 -10.16 22.67 -27.05
N ARG A 223 -10.58 22.38 -25.82
CA ARG A 223 -10.74 21.00 -25.41
C ARG A 223 -11.89 20.47 -26.23
N LEU A 224 -11.58 19.63 -27.21
CA LEU A 224 -12.56 18.69 -27.75
C LEU A 224 -13.12 17.99 -26.51
N GLY A 225 -14.45 17.98 -26.38
CA GLY A 225 -15.11 17.34 -25.24
C GLY A 225 -14.71 15.88 -25.14
N VAL A 226 -15.28 15.18 -24.16
CA VAL A 226 -15.11 13.73 -24.05
C VAL A 226 -15.58 13.10 -25.36
N GLN A 227 -14.64 12.61 -26.18
CA GLN A 227 -14.89 11.88 -27.43
C GLN A 227 -14.95 10.38 -27.14
N THR A 228 -15.56 9.97 -26.02
CA THR A 228 -15.83 8.55 -25.84
C THR A 228 -16.92 8.17 -26.82
N ALA A 229 -16.73 7.03 -27.48
CA ALA A 229 -17.80 6.42 -28.26
C ALA A 229 -19.05 6.32 -27.39
N GLU A 230 -20.20 6.64 -28.00
CA GLU A 230 -21.50 6.45 -27.38
C GLU A 230 -21.62 4.98 -26.96
N TYR A 231 -21.78 4.74 -25.67
CA TYR A 231 -21.89 3.39 -25.14
C TYR A 231 -23.28 2.86 -25.51
N VAL A 232 -23.38 2.19 -26.66
CA VAL A 232 -24.57 1.44 -27.05
C VAL A 232 -24.59 0.18 -26.19
N TYR A 233 -25.60 0.04 -25.33
CA TYR A 233 -25.81 -1.18 -24.58
C TYR A 233 -26.18 -2.30 -25.55
N ASP A 234 -25.43 -3.41 -25.50
CA ASP A 234 -25.85 -4.64 -26.17
C ASP A 234 -27.22 -5.03 -25.61
N PRO A 235 -28.23 -5.28 -26.48
CA PRO A 235 -29.54 -5.71 -26.02
C PRO A 235 -29.38 -7.02 -25.26
N ALA A 236 -29.97 -7.06 -24.06
CA ALA A 236 -29.91 -8.23 -23.19
C ALA A 236 -30.30 -9.50 -23.98
N PRO A 237 -29.57 -10.63 -23.79
CA PRO A 237 -29.88 -11.88 -24.46
C PRO A 237 -31.30 -12.31 -24.09
N VAL A 238 -32.19 -12.24 -25.07
CA VAL A 238 -33.57 -12.72 -24.94
C VAL A 238 -33.50 -14.24 -24.74
N PRO A 239 -34.13 -14.82 -23.70
CA PRO A 239 -34.10 -16.25 -23.48
C PRO A 239 -34.72 -16.98 -24.68
N ALA A 240 -33.96 -17.93 -25.23
CA ALA A 240 -34.34 -18.74 -26.37
C ALA A 240 -35.63 -19.52 -26.10
N SER A 241 -36.75 -19.06 -26.66
CA SER A 241 -37.96 -19.86 -26.78
C SER A 241 -37.87 -20.78 -28.00
N ALA A 242 -38.43 -21.98 -27.81
CA ALA A 242 -38.43 -23.18 -28.62
C ALA A 242 -38.69 -23.04 -30.14
N PRO A 243 -38.25 -24.03 -30.94
CA PRO A 243 -38.37 -24.03 -32.39
C PRO A 243 -39.79 -24.41 -32.84
N GLY A 244 -40.38 -23.61 -33.73
CA GLY A 244 -41.66 -23.92 -34.34
C GLY A 244 -42.11 -22.94 -35.42
N ALA A 245 -42.00 -23.41 -36.66
CA ALA A 245 -42.87 -23.12 -37.80
C ALA A 245 -42.68 -21.86 -38.69
N SER A 246 -42.47 -22.20 -39.96
CA SER A 246 -43.01 -21.62 -41.21
C SER A 246 -42.45 -20.31 -41.79
N LYS A 247 -41.66 -20.51 -42.85
CA LYS A 247 -41.69 -19.88 -44.20
C LYS A 247 -42.63 -18.68 -44.39
N THR A 248 -42.06 -17.60 -44.93
CA THR A 248 -42.51 -16.99 -46.19
C THR A 248 -41.36 -16.21 -46.81
N ASP A 249 -41.16 -16.48 -48.10
CA ASP A 249 -40.33 -15.75 -49.05
C ASP A 249 -40.78 -14.30 -49.15
N GLU A 250 -39.83 -13.35 -49.24
CA GLU A 250 -40.00 -12.12 -50.03
C GLU A 250 -38.62 -11.47 -50.21
N ASP A 251 -38.29 -11.28 -51.48
CA ASP A 251 -37.10 -10.66 -52.02
C ASP A 251 -37.01 -9.19 -51.58
N ASP A 252 -35.88 -8.78 -51.00
CA ASP A 252 -35.44 -7.39 -51.09
C ASP A 252 -33.92 -7.33 -51.23
N GLU A 253 -33.56 -6.90 -52.43
CA GLU A 253 -32.27 -6.60 -53.00
C GLU A 253 -31.52 -5.55 -52.16
N TYR A 254 -30.58 -5.99 -51.32
CA TYR A 254 -29.66 -5.09 -50.62
C TYR A 254 -28.32 -5.03 -51.36
N GLU A 255 -28.10 -3.93 -52.08
CA GLU A 255 -26.81 -3.61 -52.68
C GLU A 255 -25.69 -3.59 -51.62
N PRO A 256 -24.58 -4.33 -51.82
CA PRO A 256 -23.43 -4.24 -50.94
C PRO A 256 -22.73 -2.89 -51.14
N TYR A 257 -22.79 -2.04 -50.10
CA TYR A 257 -22.04 -0.80 -50.02
C TYR A 257 -20.53 -1.10 -50.17
N SER A 258 -19.98 -0.80 -51.35
CA SER A 258 -18.55 -0.76 -51.61
C SER A 258 -17.94 0.37 -50.79
N MET A 259 -17.35 0.04 -49.65
CA MET A 259 -16.49 0.97 -48.93
C MET A 259 -15.21 1.18 -49.74
N PRO A 260 -14.86 2.42 -50.12
CA PRO A 260 -13.60 2.70 -50.80
C PRO A 260 -12.44 2.35 -49.86
N SER A 261 -11.54 1.51 -50.38
CA SER A 261 -10.24 1.17 -49.82
C SER A 261 -9.37 2.43 -49.68
N GLY A 262 -9.60 3.17 -48.61
CA GLY A 262 -8.72 4.24 -48.15
C GLY A 262 -7.43 3.63 -47.64
N SER A 263 -6.40 3.69 -48.47
CA SER A 263 -5.00 3.44 -48.14
C SER A 263 -4.62 4.20 -46.87
N ALA A 264 -4.50 3.47 -45.75
CA ALA A 264 -3.88 3.99 -44.55
C ALA A 264 -2.37 4.10 -44.80
N PRO A 265 -1.73 5.24 -44.49
CA PRO A 265 -0.29 5.34 -44.53
C PRO A 265 0.32 4.37 -43.51
N SER A 266 1.20 3.52 -44.01
CA SER A 266 2.09 2.66 -43.24
C SER A 266 3.01 3.52 -42.39
N ASP A 267 2.68 3.67 -41.10
CA ASP A 267 3.69 3.96 -40.08
C ASP A 267 4.45 2.65 -39.80
N ASP A 268 5.35 2.35 -40.74
CA ASP A 268 6.53 1.53 -40.50
C ASP A 268 7.37 2.25 -39.43
N PHE A 269 7.35 1.76 -38.19
CA PHE A 269 8.48 1.73 -37.24
C PHE A 269 8.00 1.15 -35.90
N ILE A 270 7.67 -0.13 -35.89
CA ILE A 270 7.78 -0.94 -34.68
C ILE A 270 9.05 -1.78 -34.90
N GLU A 271 10.14 -1.34 -34.29
CA GLU A 271 11.35 -2.15 -34.16
C GLU A 271 10.97 -3.44 -33.42
N CYS A 272 10.83 -4.53 -34.18
CA CYS A 272 10.77 -5.88 -33.63
C CYS A 272 12.07 -6.11 -32.87
N PHE A 273 11.97 -6.12 -31.54
CA PHE A 273 13.05 -6.55 -30.66
C PHE A 273 13.21 -8.07 -30.86
N THR A 274 14.14 -8.45 -31.72
CA THR A 274 14.60 -9.84 -31.84
C THR A 274 15.37 -10.17 -30.56
N GLU A 275 14.73 -10.93 -29.68
CA GLU A 275 15.44 -11.63 -28.60
C GLU A 275 16.37 -12.68 -29.22
N PRO A 276 17.68 -12.69 -28.88
CA PRO A 276 18.54 -13.77 -29.30
C PRO A 276 18.23 -15.03 -28.49
N GLU A 277 17.77 -16.06 -29.20
CA GLU A 277 17.83 -17.47 -28.81
C GLU A 277 19.25 -17.82 -28.36
N THR A 278 19.45 -18.00 -27.06
CA THR A 278 20.57 -18.80 -26.55
C THR A 278 20.03 -20.15 -26.14
N GLN A 279 20.11 -21.07 -27.11
CA GLN A 279 20.18 -22.50 -26.86
C GLN A 279 21.42 -22.77 -25.99
N ASN A 280 21.24 -23.41 -24.85
CA ASN A 280 22.24 -24.31 -24.29
C ASN A 280 21.50 -25.39 -23.50
N GLU A 281 21.31 -26.49 -24.22
CA GLU A 281 21.18 -27.84 -23.69
C GLU A 281 22.39 -28.15 -22.79
N ALA A 282 22.14 -28.59 -21.56
CA ALA A 282 22.97 -29.58 -20.89
C ALA A 282 22.19 -30.13 -19.69
N GLU A 283 21.55 -31.27 -19.96
CA GLU A 283 21.20 -32.31 -19.03
C GLU A 283 22.21 -32.46 -17.88
N SER A 284 21.72 -32.48 -16.65
CA SER A 284 22.32 -33.32 -15.61
C SER A 284 21.25 -33.63 -14.57
N GLU A 285 20.61 -34.77 -14.77
CA GLU A 285 19.95 -35.53 -13.72
C GLU A 285 20.99 -35.85 -12.64
N SER A 286 20.68 -35.52 -11.39
CA SER A 286 21.31 -36.20 -10.26
C SER A 286 20.29 -36.33 -9.13
N GLU A 287 19.72 -37.54 -9.07
CA GLU A 287 19.34 -38.19 -7.83
C GLU A 287 20.42 -37.96 -6.76
N ILE A 288 20.02 -37.41 -5.62
CA ILE A 288 20.66 -37.74 -4.35
C ILE A 288 19.58 -37.84 -3.28
N GLU A 289 19.34 -39.10 -2.94
CA GLU A 289 18.75 -39.61 -1.72
C GLU A 289 19.51 -39.11 -0.47
N SER A 290 18.84 -39.24 0.69
CA SER A 290 19.42 -39.20 2.05
C SER A 290 19.72 -37.79 2.60
N ALA A 291 19.47 -37.46 3.87
CA ALA A 291 19.16 -38.23 5.05
C ALA A 291 18.36 -37.39 6.05
N SER A 292 17.48 -38.10 6.76
CA SER A 292 17.00 -37.84 8.11
C SER A 292 18.14 -37.62 9.11
N GLU A 293 18.12 -36.53 9.89
CA GLU A 293 18.77 -36.42 11.21
C GLU A 293 18.23 -35.19 11.95
N SER A 294 17.37 -35.39 12.96
CA SER A 294 17.74 -35.43 14.38
C SER A 294 18.14 -34.06 14.95
N TRP A 295 17.14 -33.28 15.39
CA TRP A 295 17.35 -32.17 16.32
C TRP A 295 16.93 -32.62 17.72
N ALA A 296 17.81 -33.39 18.36
CA ALA A 296 17.79 -33.63 19.79
C ALA A 296 19.09 -33.08 20.38
N CYS A 297 19.05 -31.86 20.91
CA CYS A 297 19.96 -31.32 21.91
C CYS A 297 19.19 -30.13 22.52
N GLY A 298 18.80 -30.14 23.80
CA GLY A 298 19.58 -30.54 24.96
C GLY A 298 19.69 -29.28 25.80
N GLY A 299 18.82 -29.17 26.81
CA GLY A 299 18.75 -28.01 27.68
C GLY A 299 20.02 -27.86 28.51
N SER A 300 20.68 -26.71 28.39
CA SER A 300 21.66 -26.23 29.35
C SER A 300 20.95 -25.26 30.30
N ARG A 301 20.50 -25.84 31.41
CA ARG A 301 20.07 -25.15 32.64
C ARG A 301 21.33 -24.55 33.28
N SER A 302 21.57 -23.26 33.08
CA SER A 302 22.64 -22.55 33.78
C SER A 302 22.25 -22.36 35.25
N GLU A 303 23.09 -22.90 36.12
CA GLU A 303 23.12 -22.62 37.56
C GLU A 303 23.34 -21.13 37.79
N ILE A 304 22.47 -20.53 38.58
CA ILE A 304 22.66 -19.20 39.16
C ILE A 304 23.46 -19.41 40.44
N GLU A 305 24.76 -19.12 40.39
CA GLU A 305 25.58 -18.98 41.58
C GLU A 305 25.16 -17.70 42.33
N TYR A 306 24.64 -17.89 43.54
CA TYR A 306 24.45 -16.82 44.51
C TYR A 306 25.82 -16.41 45.05
N PHE A 307 26.31 -15.25 44.63
CA PHE A 307 27.46 -14.60 45.26
C PHE A 307 26.94 -13.66 46.37
N THR A 308 26.85 -14.19 47.59
CA THR A 308 26.70 -13.38 48.80
C THR A 308 28.07 -12.81 49.16
N SER A 309 28.29 -11.53 48.85
CA SER A 309 29.41 -10.77 49.43
C SER A 309 28.97 -10.22 50.78
N ASP A 310 29.53 -10.85 51.81
CA ASP A 310 29.61 -10.37 53.18
C ASP A 310 30.88 -9.50 53.35
N GLU A 311 30.92 -8.71 54.43
CA GLU A 311 32.03 -7.86 54.94
C GLU A 311 32.27 -6.52 54.19
N GLU A 312 32.44 -5.36 54.83
CA GLU A 312 32.76 -5.00 56.23
C GLU A 312 32.29 -3.55 56.52
#